data_AF-A0A377UYH7-F1
#
_entry.id   AF-A0A377UYH7-F1
#
_cell.length_a   1.000
_cell.length_b   1.000
_cell.length_c   1.000
_cell.angle_alpha   90.00
_cell.angle_beta   90.00
_cell.angle_gamma   90.00
#
_symmetry.space_group_name_H-M   'P 1'
#
loop_
_entity.id
_entity.type
_entity.pdbx_description
1 polymer ?
#
loop_
_entity_poly.entity_id
_entity_poly.type
_entity_poly.pdbx_seq_one_letter_code
_entity_poly.pdbx_strand_id
1 'polypeptide(L)'
;MVREVATALFGAEQVGEVKPFMGSEDFAFMLEQHPHGSYFTIGAGDEPDRCMVHNPGYDFNDALLLTGAALWCGLTERYLR
;
A
#
# COMPACT_ATOMS: atom_id res chain seq x y z
N MET A 1 -12.47 5.00 1.61
CA MET A 1 -12.42 3.52 1.65
C MET A 1 -11.07 2.96 2.11
N VAL A 2 -9.94 3.12 1.39
CA VAL A 2 -8.68 2.46 1.77
C VAL A 2 -8.24 2.79 3.20
N ARG A 3 -8.20 4.08 3.55
CA ARG A 3 -7.88 4.54 4.90
C ARG A 3 -8.80 3.92 5.96
N GLU A 4 -10.11 3.93 5.73
CA GLU A 4 -11.09 3.39 6.70
C GLU A 4 -10.88 1.88 6.95
N VAL A 5 -10.70 1.10 5.87
CA VAL A 5 -10.46 -0.35 5.98
C VAL A 5 -9.14 -0.63 6.67
N ALA A 6 -8.07 0.08 6.30
CA ALA A 6 -6.76 -0.07 6.93
C ALA A 6 -6.81 0.29 8.43
N THR A 7 -7.48 1.39 8.79
CA THR A 7 -7.65 1.80 10.20
C THR A 7 -8.45 0.76 10.98
N ALA A 8 -9.50 0.18 10.40
CA ALA A 8 -10.31 -0.84 11.05
C ALA A 8 -9.55 -2.15 11.28
N LEU A 9 -8.66 -2.54 10.35
CA LEU A 9 -7.88 -3.77 10.44
C LEU A 9 -6.65 -3.65 11.33
N PHE A 10 -5.95 -2.50 11.28
CA PHE A 10 -4.59 -2.37 11.82
C PHE A 10 -4.44 -1.28 12.88
N GLY A 11 -5.49 -0.50 13.17
CA GLY A 11 -5.41 0.65 14.07
C GLY A 11 -5.01 1.94 13.33
N ALA A 12 -5.41 3.08 13.89
CA ALA A 12 -5.17 4.39 13.26
C ALA A 12 -3.69 4.78 13.26
N GLU A 13 -2.93 4.31 14.25
CA GLU A 13 -1.51 4.53 14.40
C GLU A 13 -0.66 3.87 13.31
N GLN A 14 -1.20 2.85 12.63
CA GLN A 14 -0.54 2.16 11.52
C GLN A 14 -0.86 2.79 10.15
N VAL A 15 -1.64 3.88 10.11
CA VAL A 15 -2.13 4.47 8.85
C VAL A 15 -1.68 5.93 8.71
N GLY A 16 -0.62 6.14 7.92
CA GLY A 16 -0.06 7.46 7.63
C GLY A 16 -0.55 8.09 6.31
N GLU A 17 -0.16 9.34 6.08
CA GLU A 17 -0.17 9.94 4.74
C GLU A 17 1.17 9.72 4.05
N VAL A 18 1.10 9.35 2.77
CA VAL A 18 2.27 9.23 1.92
C VAL A 18 2.54 10.60 1.29
N LYS A 19 3.76 11.12 1.47
CA LYS A 19 4.18 12.33 0.77
C LYS A 19 4.28 12.07 -0.73
N PRO A 20 3.92 13.01 -1.61
CA PRO A 20 4.15 12.86 -3.04
C PRO A 20 5.63 12.56 -3.34
N PHE A 21 5.88 11.61 -4.23
CA PHE A 21 7.22 11.22 -4.64
C PHE A 21 7.26 11.04 -6.17
N MET A 22 8.44 11.24 -6.76
CA MET A 22 8.64 11.22 -8.22
C MET A 22 8.91 9.80 -8.75
N GLY A 23 8.05 8.84 -8.39
CA GLY A 23 8.05 7.51 -9.01
C GLY A 23 7.26 7.50 -10.32
N SER A 24 7.69 6.71 -11.30
CA SER A 24 6.89 6.40 -12.49
C SER A 24 6.10 5.12 -12.25
N GLU A 25 4.77 5.17 -12.40
CA GLU A 25 3.87 4.04 -12.17
C GLU A 25 2.74 4.09 -13.21
N ASP A 26 2.50 3.00 -13.93
CA ASP A 26 1.51 2.96 -15.01
C ASP A 26 0.06 2.87 -14.51
N PHE A 27 -0.13 2.57 -13.21
CA PHE A 27 -1.40 2.69 -12.51
C PHE A 27 -2.02 4.10 -12.65
N ALA A 28 -1.21 5.12 -12.94
CA ALA A 28 -1.69 6.46 -13.29
C ALA A 28 -2.73 6.43 -14.43
N PHE A 29 -2.53 5.61 -15.47
CA PHE A 29 -3.47 5.50 -16.58
C PHE A 29 -4.81 4.88 -16.13
N MET A 30 -4.79 3.96 -15.16
CA MET A 30 -6.03 3.43 -14.58
C MET A 30 -6.79 4.52 -13.78
N LEU A 31 -6.07 5.37 -13.04
CA LEU A 31 -6.67 6.49 -12.33
C LEU A 31 -7.17 7.62 -13.25
N GLU A 32 -6.54 7.82 -14.41
CA GLU A 32 -7.06 8.72 -15.45
C GLU A 32 -8.43 8.26 -15.95
N GLN A 33 -8.62 6.95 -16.16
CA GLN A 33 -9.90 6.39 -16.59
C GLN A 33 -10.92 6.30 -15.46
N HIS A 34 -10.47 6.06 -14.23
CA HIS A 34 -11.33 5.96 -13.05
C HIS A 34 -10.81 6.84 -11.89
N PRO A 35 -11.14 8.14 -11.88
CA PRO A 35 -10.62 9.11 -10.90
C PRO A 35 -11.00 8.83 -9.44
N HIS A 36 -12.01 8.00 -9.20
CA HIS A 36 -12.40 7.54 -7.85
C HIS A 36 -11.60 6.31 -7.38
N GLY A 37 -10.64 5.83 -8.19
CA GLY A 37 -9.72 4.78 -7.79
C GLY A 37 -8.73 5.27 -6.72
N SER A 38 -7.96 4.36 -6.16
CA SER A 38 -6.96 4.68 -5.15
C SER A 38 -5.67 3.92 -5.41
N TYR A 39 -4.56 4.65 -5.38
CA TYR A 39 -3.21 4.10 -5.32
C TYR A 39 -2.64 4.38 -3.93
N PHE A 40 -2.03 3.38 -3.32
CA PHE A 40 -1.50 3.45 -1.96
C PHE A 40 -0.28 2.53 -1.83
N THR A 41 0.49 2.71 -0.76
CA THR A 41 1.67 1.90 -0.47
C THR A 41 1.56 1.28 0.92
N ILE A 42 2.26 0.16 1.13
CA ILE A 42 2.47 -0.46 2.44
C ILE A 42 3.94 -0.21 2.81
N GLY A 43 4.17 0.28 4.04
CA GLY A 43 5.53 0.53 4.53
C GLY A 43 6.31 -0.78 4.62
N ALA A 44 7.49 -0.83 3.99
CA ALA A 44 8.31 -2.05 3.91
C ALA A 44 9.39 -2.17 5.02
N GLY A 45 9.51 -1.15 5.87
CA GLY A 45 10.62 -0.98 6.82
C GLY A 45 11.60 0.10 6.36
N ASP A 46 12.28 0.72 7.32
CA ASP A 46 13.32 1.74 7.13
C ASP A 46 14.61 1.40 7.89
N GLU A 47 14.77 0.13 8.30
CA GLU A 47 15.94 -0.36 8.99
C GLU A 47 17.22 -0.22 8.14
N PRO A 48 18.42 -0.08 8.74
CA PRO A 48 19.66 0.23 8.02
C PRO A 48 20.07 -0.79 6.95
N ASP A 49 19.60 -2.03 7.05
CA ASP A 49 19.84 -3.12 6.10
C ASP A 49 18.82 -3.19 4.96
N ARG A 50 17.80 -2.31 4.96
CA ARG A 50 16.84 -2.19 3.86
C ARG A 50 17.31 -1.20 2.80
N CYS A 51 16.93 -1.47 1.56
CA CYS A 51 17.22 -0.59 0.43
C CYS A 51 15.96 -0.34 -0.40
N MET A 52 15.99 0.69 -1.24
CA MET A 52 14.89 1.03 -2.14
C MET A 52 14.72 -0.03 -3.24
N VAL A 53 13.49 -0.14 -3.76
CA VAL A 53 13.20 -0.88 -4.98
C VAL A 53 14.15 -0.46 -6.12
N HIS A 54 14.48 -1.39 -7.01
CA HIS A 54 15.55 -1.30 -8.04
C HIS A 54 16.98 -1.49 -7.56
N ASN A 55 17.24 -1.63 -6.25
CA ASN A 55 18.54 -2.08 -5.77
C ASN A 55 18.68 -3.62 -5.91
N PRO A 56 19.80 -4.17 -6.42
CA PRO A 56 20.02 -5.62 -6.49
C PRO A 56 19.99 -6.36 -5.15
N GLY A 57 20.25 -5.66 -4.05
CA GLY A 57 20.15 -6.19 -2.69
C GLY A 57 18.75 -6.09 -2.08
N TYR A 58 17.73 -5.71 -2.87
CA TYR A 58 16.36 -5.60 -2.37
C TYR A 58 15.84 -6.97 -1.92
N ASP A 59 15.45 -7.04 -0.66
CA ASP A 59 14.90 -8.20 0.01
C ASP A 59 13.46 -7.89 0.46
N PHE A 60 12.50 -8.72 0.03
CA PHE A 60 11.10 -8.49 0.34
C PHE A 60 10.82 -8.79 1.81
N ASN A 61 10.08 -7.90 2.47
CA ASN A 61 9.67 -8.12 3.85
C ASN A 61 8.47 -9.08 3.91
N ASP A 62 8.73 -10.38 4.02
CA ASP A 62 7.73 -11.45 4.05
C ASP A 62 6.70 -11.30 5.19
N ALA A 63 7.04 -10.57 6.27
CA ALA A 63 6.10 -10.28 7.35
C ALA A 63 4.87 -9.47 6.86
N LEU A 64 4.97 -8.81 5.70
CA LEU A 64 3.90 -7.98 5.14
C LEU A 64 2.93 -8.76 4.26
N LEU A 65 3.23 -10.01 3.91
CA LEU A 65 2.36 -10.82 3.03
C LEU A 65 0.95 -10.94 3.61
N LEU A 66 0.83 -11.21 4.91
CA LEU A 66 -0.47 -11.31 5.58
C LEU A 66 -1.15 -9.94 5.73
N THR A 67 -0.40 -8.88 5.98
CA THR A 67 -0.93 -7.51 6.05
C THR A 67 -1.53 -7.08 4.72
N GLY A 68 -0.81 -7.29 3.62
CA GLY A 68 -1.27 -6.99 2.26
C GLY A 68 -2.51 -7.82 1.88
N ALA A 69 -2.48 -9.13 2.16
CA ALA A 69 -3.62 -10.01 1.88
C ALA A 69 -4.87 -9.60 2.68
N ALA A 70 -4.73 -9.33 3.99
CA ALA A 70 -5.83 -8.89 4.83
C ALA A 70 -6.43 -7.57 4.35
N LEU A 71 -5.59 -6.60 3.97
CA LEU A 71 -6.05 -5.33 3.41
C LEU A 71 -6.83 -5.55 2.11
N TRP A 72 -6.31 -6.34 1.17
CA TRP A 72 -6.97 -6.60 -0.10
C TRP A 72 -8.32 -7.32 0.07
N CYS A 73 -8.38 -8.33 0.96
CA CYS A 73 -9.63 -8.98 1.33
C CYS A 73 -10.63 -7.99 1.93
N GLY A 74 -10.19 -7.18 2.91
CA GLY A 74 -11.04 -6.17 3.55
C GLY A 74 -11.59 -5.13 2.57
N LEU A 75 -10.77 -4.65 1.62
CA LEU A 75 -11.20 -3.72 0.57
C LEU A 75 -12.26 -4.37 -0.34
N THR A 76 -11.99 -5.60 -0.78
CA THR A 76 -12.89 -6.36 -1.66
C THR A 76 -14.23 -6.62 -0.96
N GLU A 77 -14.21 -7.08 0.29
CA GLU A 77 -15.43 -7.29 1.08
C GLU A 77 -16.20 -6.00 1.32
N ARG A 78 -15.51 -4.91 1.66
CA ARG A 78 -16.15 -3.60 1.92
C ARG A 78 -16.79 -2.99 0.67
N TYR A 79 -16.24 -3.28 -0.50
CA TYR A 79 -16.73 -2.76 -1.78
C TYR A 79 -17.86 -3.60 -2.37
N LEU A 80 -17.80 -4.93 -2.24
CA LEU A 80 -18.75 -5.86 -2.88
C LEU A 80 -19.91 -6.31 -2.00
N ARG A 81 -19.88 -6.04 -0.68
CA ARG A 81 -21.01 -6.26 0.23
C ARG A 81 -21.75 -4.95 0.48
#